data_AF-A0A535KMG7-F1
#
_entry.id   AF-A0A535KMG7-F1
#
_cell.length_a   1.000
_cell.length_b   1.000
_cell.length_c   1.000
_cell.angle_alpha   90.00
_cell.angle_beta   90.00
_cell.angle_gamma   90.00
#
_symmetry.space_group_name_H-M   'P 1'
#
loop_
_entity.id
_entity.type
_entity.pdbx_description
1 polymer ?
#
loop_
_entity_poly.entity_id
_entity_poly.type
_entity_poly.pdbx_seq_one_letter_code
_entity_poly.pdbx_strand_id
1 'polypeptide(L)'
;MFRPRPKRARRSRYSVSYRLTRSFPAAVAAALLLAVIVGATLTYKRFDDFVTATTGRHINPIGEVVQAVEPSPGTIAYKLKHGQQVNILLLGMGGYENDAPYLTDSIMAVSIDPTSNRVMMASIPRDLVVHMNLQSTTSRVWVNKINAAYEVPYTNIICCVDSKYSGPNGGGYAAEHEVSKVTGITFDRYIAVDFVAFRDMVNALGGVDICLSTNLDD
;
A
#
# COMPACT_ATOMS: atom_id res chain seq x y z
N MET A 1 25.06 -27.72 109.42
CA MET A 1 25.71 -28.02 108.13
C MET A 1 24.64 -27.94 107.03
N PHE A 2 25.00 -27.42 105.86
CA PHE A 2 24.20 -27.28 104.61
C PHE A 2 23.24 -26.08 104.44
N ARG A 3 23.74 -25.07 103.71
CA ARG A 3 22.97 -24.01 103.03
C ARG A 3 22.38 -24.54 101.71
N PRO A 4 21.09 -24.29 101.38
CA PRO A 4 20.59 -24.50 100.03
C PRO A 4 20.98 -23.35 99.10
N ARG A 5 21.55 -23.67 97.94
CA ARG A 5 21.90 -22.72 96.86
C ARG A 5 20.63 -22.29 96.09
N PRO A 6 20.50 -21.03 95.64
CA PRO A 6 19.39 -20.63 94.80
C PRO A 6 19.53 -21.20 93.38
N LYS A 7 18.42 -21.64 92.79
CA LYS A 7 18.34 -22.16 91.42
C LYS A 7 18.60 -21.03 90.43
N ARG A 8 19.62 -21.19 89.57
CA ARG A 8 19.90 -20.26 88.46
C ARG A 8 18.74 -20.25 87.47
N ALA A 9 18.30 -19.05 87.09
CA ALA A 9 17.29 -18.84 86.05
C ALA A 9 17.79 -19.36 84.69
N ARG A 10 16.98 -20.19 84.04
CA ARG A 10 17.24 -20.75 82.71
C ARG A 10 16.87 -19.68 81.67
N ARG A 11 17.87 -18.96 81.12
CA ARG A 11 17.64 -18.07 79.97
C ARG A 11 17.21 -18.93 78.77
N SER A 12 15.96 -18.80 78.33
CA SER A 12 15.51 -19.34 77.05
C SER A 12 16.20 -18.56 75.93
N ARG A 13 17.10 -19.21 75.19
CA ARG A 13 17.58 -18.67 73.92
C ARG A 13 16.50 -18.92 72.87
N TYR A 14 15.75 -17.90 72.50
CA TYR A 14 14.98 -17.94 71.26
C TYR A 14 15.97 -17.84 70.10
N SER A 15 16.22 -18.96 69.41
CA SER A 15 16.89 -18.94 68.12
C SER A 15 15.87 -18.55 67.06
N VAL A 16 15.86 -17.28 66.65
CA VAL A 16 15.11 -16.84 65.48
C VAL A 16 15.89 -17.29 64.25
N SER A 17 15.56 -18.47 63.73
CA SER A 17 16.05 -18.91 62.42
C SER A 17 15.28 -18.13 61.35
N TYR A 18 15.92 -17.15 60.71
CA TYR A 18 15.40 -16.56 59.47
C TYR A 18 15.31 -17.68 58.43
N ARG A 19 14.09 -18.15 58.14
CA ARG A 19 13.85 -19.10 57.06
C ARG A 19 14.10 -18.39 55.73
N LEU A 20 15.34 -18.49 55.24
CA LEU A 20 15.76 -18.07 53.89
C LEU A 20 15.05 -18.85 52.75
N THR A 21 14.14 -19.77 53.06
CA THR A 21 13.52 -20.69 52.09
C THR A 21 12.38 -20.07 51.29
N ARG A 22 11.94 -18.85 51.61
CA ARG A 22 10.84 -18.16 50.89
C ARG A 22 11.29 -17.14 49.84
N SER A 23 12.56 -16.73 49.84
CA SER A 23 13.12 -15.72 48.92
C SER A 23 13.70 -16.31 47.63
N PHE A 24 14.11 -17.58 47.64
CA PHE A 24 14.61 -18.28 46.47
C PHE A 24 13.61 -18.33 45.29
N PRO A 25 12.33 -18.74 45.47
CA PRO A 25 11.37 -18.75 44.36
C PRO A 25 11.06 -17.34 43.84
N ALA A 26 11.06 -16.32 44.71
CA ALA A 26 10.86 -14.93 44.30
C ALA A 26 12.03 -14.37 43.47
N ALA A 27 13.27 -14.73 43.82
CA ALA A 27 14.45 -14.35 43.04
C ALA A 27 14.47 -15.01 41.66
N VAL A 28 14.06 -16.28 41.57
CA VAL A 28 13.93 -17.00 40.29
C VAL A 28 12.83 -16.37 39.41
N ALA A 29 11.67 -16.05 39.98
CA ALA A 29 10.60 -15.39 39.25
C ALA A 29 11.01 -14.01 38.72
N ALA A 30 11.73 -13.21 39.53
CA ALA A 30 12.26 -11.92 39.12
C ALA A 30 13.28 -12.04 37.99
N ALA A 31 14.18 -13.03 38.05
CA ALA A 31 15.16 -13.29 37.00
C ALA A 31 14.49 -13.72 35.68
N LEU A 32 13.44 -14.55 35.74
CA LEU A 32 12.66 -14.94 34.57
C LEU A 32 11.93 -13.74 33.94
N LEU A 33 11.31 -12.89 34.76
CA LEU A 33 10.67 -11.66 34.27
C LEU A 33 11.67 -10.74 33.58
N LEU A 34 12.86 -10.58 34.16
CA LEU A 34 13.93 -9.77 33.58
C LEU A 34 14.44 -10.37 32.27
N ALA A 35 14.58 -11.70 32.20
CA ALA A 35 14.92 -12.40 30.97
C ALA A 35 13.85 -12.24 29.88
N VAL A 36 12.56 -12.25 30.22
CA VAL A 36 11.46 -11.99 29.28
C VAL A 36 11.50 -10.54 28.78
N ILE A 37 11.68 -9.56 29.67
CA ILE A 37 11.74 -8.14 29.28
C ILE A 37 12.96 -7.89 28.38
N VAL A 38 14.12 -8.41 28.74
CA VAL A 38 15.36 -8.30 27.94
C VAL A 38 15.22 -9.03 26.62
N GLY A 39 14.65 -10.23 26.61
CA GLY A 39 14.36 -10.99 25.40
C GLY A 39 13.45 -10.21 24.46
N ALA A 40 12.32 -9.71 24.99
CA ALA A 40 11.34 -8.93 24.24
C ALA A 40 11.95 -7.63 23.66
N THR A 41 12.79 -6.94 24.43
CA THR A 41 13.47 -5.72 23.94
C THR A 41 14.54 -6.03 22.88
N LEU A 42 15.29 -7.12 23.03
CA LEU A 42 16.26 -7.55 22.02
C LEU A 42 15.58 -7.99 20.73
N THR A 43 14.48 -8.75 20.81
CA THR A 43 13.69 -9.15 19.63
C THR A 43 13.07 -7.94 18.95
N TYR A 44 12.56 -6.98 19.73
CA TYR A 44 12.03 -5.72 19.19
C TYR A 44 13.10 -4.96 18.41
N LYS A 45 14.29 -4.75 18.99
CA LYS A 45 15.39 -4.05 18.32
C LYS A 45 15.84 -4.76 17.04
N ARG A 46 16.00 -6.09 17.08
CA ARG A 46 16.38 -6.88 15.90
C ARG A 46 15.35 -6.74 14.78
N PHE A 47 14.07 -6.66 15.12
CA PHE A 47 13.00 -6.50 14.15
C PHE A 47 12.94 -5.07 13.60
N ASP A 48 13.10 -4.04 14.44
CA ASP A 48 13.21 -2.63 14.00
C ASP A 48 14.41 -2.40 13.08
N ASP A 49 15.57 -2.97 13.42
CA ASP A 49 16.77 -2.91 12.59
C ASP A 49 16.55 -3.58 11.23
N PHE A 50 15.89 -4.74 11.20
CA PHE A 50 15.56 -5.47 9.96
C PHE A 50 14.59 -4.69 9.07
N VAL A 51 13.52 -4.15 9.66
CA VAL A 51 12.54 -3.33 8.92
C VAL A 51 13.20 -2.05 8.42
N THR A 52 14.06 -1.41 9.21
CA THR A 52 14.82 -0.22 8.81
C THR A 52 15.77 -0.54 7.66
N ALA A 53 16.48 -1.67 7.71
CA ALA A 53 17.38 -2.10 6.65
C ALA A 53 16.65 -2.44 5.34
N THR A 54 15.39 -2.89 5.42
CA THR A 54 14.60 -3.32 4.26
C THR A 54 13.74 -2.19 3.67
N THR A 55 13.25 -1.27 4.51
CA THR A 55 12.26 -0.24 4.13
C THR A 55 12.75 1.19 4.30
N GLY A 56 13.90 1.41 4.95
CA GLY A 56 14.45 2.74 5.25
C GLY A 56 13.67 3.52 6.32
N ARG A 57 12.79 2.87 7.09
CA ARG A 57 11.92 3.51 8.10
C ARG A 57 11.96 2.76 9.44
N HIS A 58 11.96 3.51 10.55
CA HIS A 58 11.75 2.99 11.91
C HIS A 58 10.28 2.66 12.14
N ILE A 59 10.01 1.61 12.91
CA ILE A 59 8.65 1.19 13.22
C ILE A 59 8.13 2.02 14.41
N ASN A 60 7.17 2.92 14.15
CA ASN A 60 6.38 3.57 15.20
C ASN A 60 4.98 2.95 15.20
N PRO A 61 4.72 1.90 16.02
CA PRO A 61 3.48 1.12 15.96
C PRO A 61 2.21 1.97 16.21
N ILE A 62 2.33 3.11 16.91
CA ILE A 62 1.23 4.04 17.11
C ILE A 62 0.91 4.82 15.82
N GLY A 63 1.91 5.25 15.07
CA GLY A 63 1.71 6.04 13.85
C GLY A 63 1.08 5.23 12.71
N GLU A 64 1.43 3.95 12.62
CA GLU A 64 0.90 3.03 11.61
C GLU A 64 -0.57 2.68 11.87
N VAL A 65 -0.95 2.48 13.14
CA VAL A 65 -2.35 2.29 13.54
C VAL A 65 -3.17 3.58 13.34
N VAL A 66 -2.61 4.76 13.60
CA VAL A 66 -3.31 6.03 13.36
C VAL A 66 -3.54 6.27 11.87
N GLN A 67 -2.59 5.94 10.98
CA GLN A 67 -2.79 6.02 9.53
C GLN A 67 -3.85 5.04 9.01
N ALA A 68 -3.99 3.87 9.65
CA ALA A 68 -5.06 2.92 9.32
C ALA A 68 -6.45 3.42 9.75
N VAL A 69 -6.52 4.28 10.78
CA VAL A 69 -7.79 4.84 11.30
C VAL A 69 -8.16 6.16 10.61
N GLU A 70 -7.19 7.04 10.36
CA GLU A 70 -7.37 8.33 9.67
C GLU A 70 -6.41 8.46 8.48
N PRO A 71 -6.88 8.17 7.26
CA PRO A 71 -6.06 8.32 6.06
C PRO A 71 -5.67 9.78 5.85
N SER A 72 -4.48 10.00 5.28
CA SER A 72 -3.98 11.36 5.02
C SER A 72 -4.86 12.11 4.00
N PRO A 73 -5.15 13.41 4.20
CA PRO A 73 -5.88 14.23 3.24
C PRO A 73 -5.30 14.14 1.83
N GLY A 74 -6.17 13.96 0.82
CA GLY A 74 -5.78 13.85 -0.59
C GLY A 74 -5.44 12.42 -1.05
N THR A 75 -5.47 11.42 -0.16
CA THR A 75 -5.37 10.00 -0.57
C THR A 75 -6.73 9.45 -1.03
N ILE A 76 -6.72 8.40 -1.85
CA ILE A 76 -7.97 7.68 -2.23
C ILE A 76 -8.72 7.20 -0.99
N ALA A 77 -8.01 6.63 -0.01
CA ALA A 77 -8.61 6.17 1.24
C ALA A 77 -9.31 7.31 2.00
N TYR A 78 -8.74 8.51 2.00
CA TYR A 78 -9.39 9.70 2.55
C TYR A 78 -10.63 10.07 1.78
N LYS A 79 -10.58 10.12 0.44
CA LYS A 79 -11.75 10.43 -0.39
C LYS A 79 -12.89 9.46 -0.13
N LEU A 80 -12.63 8.16 -0.13
CA LEU A 80 -13.62 7.12 0.14
C LEU A 80 -14.22 7.25 1.54
N LYS A 81 -13.40 7.47 2.59
CA LYS A 81 -13.88 7.66 3.97
C LYS A 81 -14.77 8.91 4.12
N HIS A 82 -14.52 9.95 3.34
CA HIS A 82 -15.21 11.25 3.43
C HIS A 82 -16.30 11.43 2.37
N GLY A 83 -16.78 10.34 1.75
CA GLY A 83 -17.90 10.42 0.79
C GLY A 83 -17.54 11.08 -0.54
N GLN A 84 -16.26 11.29 -0.83
CA GLN A 84 -15.82 11.93 -2.07
C GLN A 84 -15.66 10.88 -3.17
N GLN A 85 -16.10 11.25 -4.37
CA GLN A 85 -16.01 10.41 -5.56
C GLN A 85 -14.54 10.17 -5.94
N VAL A 86 -14.23 8.94 -6.33
CA VAL A 86 -12.89 8.54 -6.78
C VAL A 86 -12.96 8.15 -8.26
N ASN A 87 -12.13 8.79 -9.08
CA ASN A 87 -12.06 8.54 -10.51
C ASN A 87 -10.74 7.84 -10.84
N ILE A 88 -10.82 6.68 -11.49
CA ILE A 88 -9.67 5.88 -11.89
C ILE A 88 -9.71 5.67 -13.41
N LEU A 89 -8.60 5.93 -14.09
CA LEU A 89 -8.45 5.58 -15.49
C LEU A 89 -7.85 4.18 -15.63
N LEU A 90 -8.60 3.23 -16.20
CA LEU A 90 -8.09 1.90 -16.53
C LEU A 90 -7.57 1.90 -17.96
N LEU A 91 -6.37 1.37 -18.13
CA LEU A 91 -5.64 1.29 -19.39
C LEU A 91 -5.18 -0.16 -19.62
N GLY A 92 -5.57 -0.74 -20.74
CA GLY A 92 -5.08 -2.02 -21.21
C GLY A 92 -4.11 -1.81 -22.37
N MET A 93 -2.86 -2.24 -22.22
CA MET A 93 -1.80 -2.09 -23.21
C MET A 93 -1.31 -3.43 -23.76
N GLY A 94 -0.68 -3.42 -24.94
CA GLY A 94 -0.14 -4.63 -25.55
C GLY A 94 0.95 -5.30 -24.72
N GLY A 95 1.86 -4.53 -24.11
CA GLY A 95 3.03 -5.08 -23.43
C GLY A 95 4.14 -5.54 -24.39
N TYR A 96 5.31 -5.84 -23.85
CA TYR A 96 6.56 -6.05 -24.61
C TYR A 96 6.57 -7.22 -25.59
N GLU A 97 5.63 -8.17 -25.46
CA GLU A 97 5.51 -9.32 -26.36
C GLU A 97 4.79 -8.98 -27.69
N ASN A 98 4.33 -7.73 -27.85
CA ASN A 98 3.56 -7.26 -29.00
C ASN A 98 4.28 -6.13 -29.75
N ASP A 99 3.98 -5.97 -31.06
CA ASP A 99 4.63 -4.98 -31.94
C ASP A 99 4.43 -3.53 -31.48
N ALA A 100 3.31 -3.25 -30.81
CA ALA A 100 2.95 -1.92 -30.28
C ALA A 100 2.77 -1.99 -28.75
N PRO A 101 3.86 -2.10 -27.98
CA PRO A 101 3.80 -2.48 -26.57
C PRO A 101 3.14 -1.44 -25.67
N TYR A 102 3.12 -0.17 -26.10
CA TYR A 102 2.65 0.96 -25.30
C TYR A 102 1.34 1.59 -25.79
N LEU A 103 0.71 1.07 -26.85
CA LEU A 103 -0.61 1.53 -27.25
C LEU A 103 -1.66 0.99 -26.29
N THR A 104 -2.56 1.87 -25.82
CA THR A 104 -3.64 1.51 -24.90
C THR A 104 -4.92 1.20 -25.67
N ASP A 105 -5.12 -0.06 -26.02
CA ASP A 105 -6.27 -0.50 -26.80
C ASP A 105 -7.58 -0.56 -26.00
N SER A 106 -7.48 -0.71 -24.68
CA SER A 106 -8.61 -0.59 -23.76
C SER A 106 -8.43 0.64 -22.89
N ILE A 107 -9.40 1.55 -22.92
CA ILE A 107 -9.40 2.77 -22.12
C ILE A 107 -10.76 2.89 -21.45
N MET A 108 -10.79 2.96 -20.12
CA MET A 108 -12.05 3.01 -19.38
C MET A 108 -11.96 3.97 -18.20
N ALA A 109 -12.87 4.94 -18.15
CA ALA A 109 -13.05 5.80 -17.00
C ALA A 109 -13.94 5.10 -15.98
N VAL A 110 -13.41 4.86 -14.78
CA VAL A 110 -14.12 4.25 -13.67
C VAL A 110 -14.35 5.30 -12.60
N SER A 111 -15.58 5.41 -12.13
CA SER A 111 -15.95 6.36 -11.09
C SER A 111 -16.69 5.65 -9.97
N ILE A 112 -16.16 5.81 -8.75
CA ILE A 112 -16.66 5.18 -7.54
C ILE A 112 -17.27 6.27 -6.67
N ASP A 113 -18.57 6.19 -6.45
CA ASP A 113 -19.30 7.07 -5.55
C ASP A 113 -19.67 6.31 -4.26
N PRO A 114 -18.93 6.54 -3.16
CA PRO A 114 -19.21 5.89 -1.88
C PRO A 114 -20.51 6.41 -1.22
N THR A 115 -21.03 7.56 -1.62
CA THR A 115 -22.26 8.13 -1.04
C THR A 115 -23.50 7.42 -1.59
N SER A 116 -23.53 7.16 -2.90
CA SER A 116 -24.62 6.43 -3.54
C SER A 116 -24.39 4.91 -3.65
N ASN A 117 -23.22 4.41 -3.25
CA ASN A 117 -22.77 3.01 -3.42
C ASN A 117 -22.85 2.56 -4.88
N ARG A 118 -22.41 3.42 -5.81
CA ARG A 118 -22.44 3.13 -7.24
C ARG A 118 -21.05 3.18 -7.84
N VAL A 119 -20.81 2.28 -8.79
CA VAL A 119 -19.65 2.31 -9.67
C VAL A 119 -20.15 2.55 -11.08
N MET A 120 -19.61 3.56 -11.74
CA MET A 120 -19.87 3.88 -13.13
C MET A 120 -18.61 3.59 -13.93
N MET A 121 -18.78 2.95 -15.08
CA MET A 121 -17.68 2.65 -15.99
C MET A 121 -18.06 3.12 -17.39
N ALA A 122 -17.20 3.90 -18.01
CA ALA A 122 -17.38 4.42 -19.36
C ALA A 122 -16.16 4.07 -20.21
N SER A 123 -16.39 3.31 -21.27
CA SER A 123 -15.33 2.98 -22.23
C SER A 123 -15.06 4.16 -23.16
N ILE A 124 -13.79 4.48 -23.35
CA ILE A 124 -13.33 5.52 -24.27
C ILE A 124 -12.83 4.83 -25.55
N PRO A 125 -13.36 5.16 -26.74
CA PRO A 125 -12.92 4.53 -27.98
C PRO A 125 -11.43 4.80 -28.25
N ARG A 126 -10.63 3.75 -28.41
CA ARG A 126 -9.17 3.85 -28.64
C ARG A 126 -8.79 4.70 -29.87
N ASP A 127 -9.65 4.68 -30.88
CA ASP A 127 -9.46 5.35 -32.16
C ASP A 127 -9.99 6.80 -32.17
N LEU A 128 -10.45 7.31 -31.02
CA LEU A 128 -10.88 8.69 -30.91
C LEU A 128 -9.72 9.63 -31.27
N VAL A 129 -9.88 10.43 -32.32
CA VAL A 129 -8.86 11.37 -32.76
C VAL A 129 -8.92 12.62 -31.88
N VAL A 130 -7.81 12.97 -31.26
CA VAL A 130 -7.69 14.08 -30.31
C VAL A 130 -6.52 14.99 -30.66
N HIS A 131 -6.61 16.23 -30.20
CA HIS A 131 -5.56 17.23 -30.29
C HIS A 131 -4.71 17.19 -29.01
N MET A 132 -3.58 16.51 -29.05
CA MET A 132 -2.68 16.34 -27.92
C MET A 132 -1.66 17.47 -27.83
N ASN A 133 -1.36 17.93 -26.62
CA ASN A 133 -0.37 18.98 -26.36
C ASN A 133 0.55 18.53 -25.21
N LEU A 134 1.22 17.40 -25.47
CA LEU A 134 2.09 16.72 -24.50
C LEU A 134 3.55 17.24 -24.53
N GLN A 135 3.86 18.17 -25.43
CA GLN A 135 5.16 18.84 -25.47
C GLN A 135 5.28 19.95 -24.40
N SER A 136 6.53 20.25 -24.00
CA SER A 136 6.87 21.36 -23.09
C SER A 136 6.39 22.72 -23.59
N THR A 137 6.27 22.88 -24.90
CA THR A 137 5.62 24.04 -25.52
C THR A 137 4.18 23.68 -25.83
N THR A 138 3.24 24.15 -25.00
CA THR A 138 1.80 23.83 -25.09
C THR A 138 1.11 24.31 -26.35
N SER A 139 1.74 25.19 -27.14
CA SER A 139 1.22 25.66 -28.44
C SER A 139 1.40 24.66 -29.58
N ARG A 140 2.23 23.62 -29.41
CA ARG A 140 2.37 22.54 -30.39
C ARG A 140 1.27 21.52 -30.16
N VAL A 141 0.46 21.30 -31.18
CA VAL A 141 -0.61 20.30 -31.18
C VAL A 141 -0.20 19.15 -32.09
N TRP A 142 -0.32 17.93 -31.56
CA TRP A 142 -0.17 16.71 -32.32
C TRP A 142 -1.53 16.01 -32.40
N VAL A 143 -1.98 15.71 -33.62
CA VAL A 143 -3.29 15.09 -33.86
C VAL A 143 -3.09 13.61 -34.10
N ASN A 144 -3.61 12.77 -33.20
CA ASN A 144 -3.58 11.33 -33.35
C ASN A 144 -4.71 10.67 -32.55
N LYS A 145 -4.86 9.35 -32.70
CA LYS A 145 -5.73 8.51 -31.89
C LYS A 145 -5.32 8.56 -30.42
N ILE A 146 -6.30 8.59 -29.53
CA ILE A 146 -6.08 8.78 -28.08
C ILE A 146 -5.27 7.65 -27.45
N ASN A 147 -5.31 6.43 -28.00
CA ASN A 147 -4.51 5.30 -27.52
C ASN A 147 -2.99 5.50 -27.61
N ALA A 148 -2.53 6.43 -28.45
CA ALA A 148 -1.12 6.77 -28.56
C ALA A 148 -0.61 7.65 -27.41
N ALA A 149 -1.51 8.25 -26.60
CA ALA A 149 -1.10 9.17 -25.53
C ALA A 149 -0.17 8.48 -24.50
N TYR A 150 -0.39 7.21 -24.20
CA TYR A 150 0.44 6.45 -23.26
C TYR A 150 1.85 6.18 -23.79
N GLU A 151 2.02 6.04 -25.11
CA GLU A 151 3.28 5.72 -25.77
C GLU A 151 4.22 6.93 -25.91
N VAL A 152 3.65 8.13 -25.98
CA VAL A 152 4.37 9.40 -26.21
C VAL A 152 5.65 9.57 -25.37
N PRO A 153 5.65 9.38 -24.05
CA PRO A 153 6.86 9.58 -23.23
C PRO A 153 7.90 8.46 -23.33
N TYR A 154 7.55 7.31 -23.92
CA TYR A 154 8.44 6.14 -24.04
C TYR A 154 9.05 5.99 -25.42
N THR A 155 8.61 6.81 -26.39
CA THR A 155 9.05 6.72 -27.78
C THR A 155 9.38 8.09 -28.35
N ASN A 156 10.01 8.12 -29.53
CA ASN A 156 10.40 9.35 -30.21
C ASN A 156 9.35 9.82 -31.25
N ILE A 157 8.07 9.47 -31.06
CA ILE A 157 6.98 9.82 -32.00
C ILE A 157 6.71 11.33 -32.07
N ILE A 158 7.01 12.05 -30.99
CA ILE A 158 7.02 13.51 -30.93
C ILE A 158 8.29 14.01 -30.23
N CYS A 159 8.74 15.21 -30.59
CA CYS A 159 9.85 15.85 -29.90
C CYS A 159 9.39 16.61 -28.66
N CYS A 160 10.32 16.85 -27.73
CA CYS A 160 10.15 17.82 -26.64
C CYS A 160 8.99 17.51 -25.68
N VAL A 161 8.78 16.23 -25.33
CA VAL A 161 7.78 15.82 -24.32
C VAL A 161 8.00 16.60 -23.02
N ASP A 162 6.92 17.11 -22.43
CA ASP A 162 6.95 17.86 -21.18
C ASP A 162 7.51 16.98 -20.04
N SER A 163 8.35 17.56 -19.18
CA SER A 163 8.97 16.84 -18.07
C SER A 163 7.95 16.27 -17.07
N LYS A 164 6.72 16.80 -17.01
CA LYS A 164 5.64 16.20 -16.20
C LYS A 164 5.25 14.78 -16.64
N TYR A 165 5.49 14.42 -17.89
CA TYR A 165 5.25 13.08 -18.43
C TYR A 165 6.53 12.23 -18.47
N SER A 166 7.58 12.63 -17.76
CA SER A 166 8.82 11.86 -17.72
C SER A 166 8.77 10.72 -16.70
N GLY A 167 9.67 9.75 -16.88
CA GLY A 167 9.85 8.64 -15.95
C GLY A 167 8.85 7.49 -16.13
N PRO A 168 8.88 6.51 -15.21
CA PRO A 168 8.12 5.25 -15.37
C PRO A 168 6.60 5.44 -15.48
N ASN A 169 6.05 6.50 -14.88
CA ASN A 169 4.61 6.76 -14.86
C ASN A 169 4.14 7.72 -15.97
N GLY A 170 5.05 8.15 -16.84
CA GLY A 170 4.81 9.18 -17.84
C GLY A 170 3.61 8.91 -18.73
N GLY A 171 3.49 7.67 -19.23
CA GLY A 171 2.44 7.29 -20.16
C GLY A 171 1.05 7.37 -19.54
N GLY A 172 0.92 6.93 -18.28
CA GLY A 172 -0.34 7.03 -17.56
C GLY A 172 -0.76 8.48 -17.35
N TYR A 173 0.16 9.36 -16.96
CA TYR A 173 -0.13 10.79 -16.81
C TYR A 173 -0.50 11.46 -18.14
N ALA A 174 0.14 11.06 -19.24
CA ALA A 174 -0.20 11.55 -20.58
C ALA A 174 -1.61 11.11 -20.99
N ALA A 175 -1.95 9.83 -20.77
CA ALA A 175 -3.28 9.29 -21.04
C ALA A 175 -4.36 9.95 -20.16
N GLU A 176 -4.13 10.09 -18.85
CA GLU A 176 -5.02 10.81 -17.94
C GLU A 176 -5.30 12.23 -18.42
N HIS A 177 -4.26 12.96 -18.83
CA HIS A 177 -4.40 14.32 -19.33
C HIS A 177 -5.29 14.39 -20.59
N GLU A 178 -5.04 13.55 -21.59
CA GLU A 178 -5.81 13.58 -22.83
C GLU A 178 -7.25 13.08 -22.65
N VAL A 179 -7.47 12.03 -21.83
CA VAL A 179 -8.83 11.58 -21.51
C VAL A 179 -9.58 12.62 -20.69
N SER A 180 -8.92 13.29 -19.74
CA SER A 180 -9.52 14.39 -18.96
C SER A 180 -9.97 15.53 -19.85
N LYS A 181 -9.19 15.90 -20.88
CA LYS A 181 -9.56 16.96 -21.83
C LYS A 181 -10.81 16.64 -22.64
N VAL A 182 -11.01 15.38 -23.03
CA VAL A 182 -12.18 14.95 -23.80
C VAL A 182 -13.41 14.80 -22.90
N THR A 183 -13.24 14.22 -21.72
CA THR A 183 -14.36 13.81 -20.85
C THR A 183 -14.75 14.87 -19.82
N GLY A 184 -13.85 15.78 -19.48
CA GLY A 184 -13.99 16.72 -18.36
C GLY A 184 -13.82 16.08 -16.98
N ILE A 185 -13.49 14.78 -16.91
CA ILE A 185 -13.29 14.05 -15.66
C ILE A 185 -11.87 14.28 -15.16
N THR A 186 -11.73 14.67 -13.89
CA THR A 186 -10.43 14.67 -13.21
C THR A 186 -10.18 13.30 -12.59
N PHE A 187 -9.12 12.63 -13.03
CA PHE A 187 -8.69 11.34 -12.49
C PHE A 187 -7.81 11.51 -11.25
N ASP A 188 -8.03 10.64 -10.27
CA ASP A 188 -7.19 10.55 -9.07
C ASP A 188 -5.98 9.66 -9.31
N ARG A 189 -6.16 8.57 -10.07
CA ARG A 189 -5.13 7.60 -10.44
C ARG A 189 -5.46 6.94 -11.77
N TYR A 190 -4.44 6.33 -12.36
CA TYR A 190 -4.61 5.35 -13.41
C TYR A 190 -4.13 3.97 -12.97
N ILE A 191 -4.60 2.95 -13.66
CA ILE A 191 -4.08 1.59 -13.61
C ILE A 191 -3.80 1.18 -15.04
N ALA A 192 -2.55 0.85 -15.35
CA ALA A 192 -2.14 0.32 -16.64
C ALA A 192 -1.79 -1.17 -16.48
N VAL A 193 -2.38 -2.02 -17.32
CA VAL A 193 -2.24 -3.47 -17.28
C VAL A 193 -1.92 -3.96 -18.69
N ASP A 194 -0.93 -4.83 -18.83
CA ASP A 194 -0.65 -5.52 -20.09
C ASP A 194 -1.34 -6.89 -20.16
N PHE A 195 -1.27 -7.56 -21.31
CA PHE A 195 -1.88 -8.88 -21.49
C PHE A 195 -1.36 -9.94 -20.51
N VAL A 196 -0.07 -9.88 -20.15
CA VAL A 196 0.54 -10.84 -19.22
C VAL A 196 -0.06 -10.65 -17.82
N ALA A 197 -0.04 -9.42 -17.30
CA ALA A 197 -0.62 -9.09 -16.00
C ALA A 197 -2.13 -9.36 -15.97
N PHE A 198 -2.85 -9.10 -17.05
CA PHE A 198 -4.28 -9.41 -17.15
C PHE A 198 -4.54 -10.92 -17.05
N ARG A 199 -3.80 -11.74 -17.81
CA ARG A 199 -3.91 -13.21 -17.77
C ARG A 199 -3.59 -13.74 -16.38
N ASP A 200 -2.51 -13.26 -15.78
CA ASP A 200 -2.06 -13.73 -14.46
C ASP A 200 -3.07 -13.37 -13.37
N MET A 201 -3.71 -12.20 -13.46
CA MET A 201 -4.82 -11.80 -12.58
C MET A 201 -6.02 -12.74 -12.73
N VAL A 202 -6.45 -13.04 -13.95
CA VAL A 202 -7.59 -13.95 -14.19
C VAL A 202 -7.29 -15.35 -13.66
N ASN A 203 -6.07 -15.85 -13.90
CA ASN A 203 -5.63 -17.15 -13.39
C ASN A 203 -5.60 -17.19 -11.86
N ALA A 204 -5.15 -16.12 -11.21
CA ALA A 204 -5.14 -16.02 -9.74
C ALA A 204 -6.54 -16.04 -9.13
N LEU A 205 -7.56 -15.57 -9.87
CA LEU A 205 -8.97 -15.62 -9.47
C LEU A 205 -9.64 -16.95 -9.78
N GLY A 206 -8.97 -17.86 -10.51
CA GLY A 206 -9.55 -19.14 -10.93
C GLY A 206 -10.46 -19.03 -12.16
N GLY A 207 -10.32 -17.97 -12.96
CA GLY A 207 -11.19 -17.65 -14.08
C GLY A 207 -12.32 -16.67 -13.72
N VAL A 208 -13.14 -16.32 -14.71
CA VAL A 208 -14.31 -15.44 -14.54
C VAL A 208 -15.49 -15.99 -15.33
N ASP A 209 -16.67 -15.99 -14.71
CA ASP A 209 -17.91 -16.38 -15.37
C ASP A 209 -18.52 -15.18 -16.10
N ILE A 210 -18.77 -15.33 -17.40
CA ILE A 210 -19.36 -14.28 -18.25
C ILE A 210 -20.63 -14.82 -18.90
N CYS A 211 -21.73 -14.08 -18.75
CA CYS A 211 -22.98 -14.36 -19.46
C CYS A 211 -22.92 -13.77 -20.87
N LEU A 212 -22.95 -14.63 -21.88
CA LEU A 212 -22.99 -14.21 -23.28
C LEU A 212 -24.42 -14.34 -23.82
N SER A 213 -24.92 -13.30 -24.47
CA SER A 213 -26.24 -13.31 -25.13
C SER A 213 -26.21 -13.98 -26.50
N THR A 214 -25.03 -14.04 -27.12
CA THR A 214 -24.78 -14.65 -28.42
C THR A 214 -23.50 -15.47 -28.36
N ASN A 215 -23.36 -16.42 -29.28
CA ASN A 215 -22.10 -17.14 -29.45
C ASN A 215 -20.98 -16.17 -29.83
N LEU A 216 -19.76 -16.51 -29.41
CA LEU A 216 -18.53 -15.90 -29.91
C LEU A 216 -18.08 -16.71 -31.13
N ASP A 217 -18.09 -16.08 -32.30
CA ASP A 217 -17.39 -16.57 -33.50
C ASP A 217 -16.09 -15.77 -33.64
N ASP A 218 -15.00 -16.43 -34.04
CA ASP A 218 -13.69 -15.81 -34.27
C ASP A 218 -13.53 -15.24 -35.69
#